data_AF-K1T2G2-F1
#
_entry.id   AF-K1T2G2-F1
#
_cell.length_a   1.000
_cell.length_b   1.000
_cell.length_c   1.000
_cell.angle_alpha   90.00
_cell.angle_beta   90.00
_cell.angle_gamma   90.00
#
_symmetry.space_group_name_H-M   'P 1'
#
loop_
_entity.id
_entity.type
_entity.pdbx_description
1 polymer ?
#
loop_
_entity_poly.entity_id
_entity_poly.type
_entity_poly.pdbx_seq_one_letter_code
_entity_poly.pdbx_strand_id
1 'polypeptide(L)' 'MNNTNPFIYSDDNKRYHTLNYYNKSSFNSKVFKAVIDAGFTCPNKDGTKGTGGCIYCMGGSGYFTEKSDGEIYDSVKRQL' A
#
# COMPACT_ATOMS: atom_id res chain seq x y z
N MET A 1 -20.88 -10.33 -28.16
CA MET A 1 -21.15 -9.14 -27.31
C MET A 1 -20.00 -8.17 -27.52
N ASN A 2 -20.28 -6.96 -28.00
CA ASN A 2 -19.24 -5.95 -28.24
C ASN A 2 -18.55 -5.59 -26.92
N ASN A 3 -17.29 -5.96 -26.80
CA ASN A 3 -16.47 -5.79 -25.59
C ASN A 3 -15.86 -4.38 -25.53
N THR A 4 -16.66 -3.36 -25.83
CA THR A 4 -16.23 -1.96 -25.80
C THR A 4 -16.36 -1.45 -24.39
N ASN A 5 -15.25 -1.28 -23.68
CA ASN A 5 -15.24 -0.60 -22.40
C ASN A 5 -15.61 0.88 -22.61
N PRO A 6 -16.78 1.35 -22.13
CA PRO A 6 -17.17 2.75 -22.31
C PRO A 6 -16.34 3.71 -21.46
N PHE A 7 -15.54 3.19 -20.52
CA PHE A 7 -14.75 3.98 -19.59
C PHE A 7 -13.25 3.79 -19.84
N ILE A 8 -12.58 4.84 -20.32
CA ILE A 8 -11.22 4.78 -20.86
C ILE A 8 -10.11 4.54 -19.82
N TYR A 9 -10.42 4.60 -18.51
CA TYR A 9 -9.43 4.45 -17.43
C TYR A 9 -9.56 3.13 -16.66
N SER A 10 -10.06 2.09 -17.32
CA SER A 10 -10.08 0.71 -16.82
C SER A 10 -9.88 -0.31 -17.94
N ASP A 11 -9.37 -1.49 -17.61
CA ASP A 11 -9.23 -2.62 -18.54
C ASP A 11 -10.37 -3.66 -18.39
N ASP A 12 -11.23 -3.48 -17.38
CA ASP A 12 -12.16 -4.50 -16.88
C ASP A 12 -13.60 -3.98 -16.71
N ASN A 13 -14.01 -3.03 -17.56
CA ASN A 13 -15.34 -2.42 -17.61
C ASN A 13 -15.78 -1.73 -16.30
N LYS A 14 -14.86 -1.48 -15.37
CA LYS A 14 -15.11 -0.68 -14.17
C LYS A 14 -15.29 0.77 -14.53
N ARG A 15 -16.29 1.43 -13.94
CA ARG A 15 -16.62 2.86 -14.18
C ARG A 15 -15.86 3.81 -13.26
N TYR A 16 -14.62 3.47 -12.93
CA TYR A 16 -13.74 4.30 -12.11
C TYR A 16 -12.30 4.03 -12.53
N HIS A 17 -11.44 5.02 -12.32
CA HIS A 17 -10.03 4.91 -12.66
C HIS A 17 -9.38 3.85 -11.77
N THR A 18 -9.05 2.69 -12.34
CA THR A 18 -8.47 1.61 -11.55
C THR A 18 -6.98 1.86 -11.37
N LEU A 19 -6.47 1.61 -10.16
CA LEU A 19 -5.03 1.68 -9.90
C LEU A 19 -4.24 0.72 -10.80
N ASN A 20 -4.82 -0.44 -11.14
CA ASN A 20 -4.21 -1.40 -12.05
C ASN A 20 -4.04 -0.83 -13.47
N TYR A 21 -5.06 -0.16 -14.03
CA TYR A 21 -4.95 0.53 -15.31
C TYR A 21 -3.85 1.60 -15.25
N TYR A 22 -3.92 2.51 -14.27
CA TYR A 22 -2.93 3.58 -14.10
C TYR A 22 -1.50 3.06 -14.07
N ASN A 23 -1.24 2.05 -13.25
CA ASN A 23 0.09 1.45 -13.09
C ASN A 23 0.57 0.78 -14.39
N LYS A 24 -0.29 0.02 -15.08
CA LYS A 24 0.07 -0.61 -16.35
C LYS A 24 0.40 0.44 -17.42
N SER A 25 -0.45 1.46 -17.58
CA SER A 25 -0.25 2.52 -18.56
C SER A 25 1.01 3.36 -18.28
N SER A 26 1.36 3.57 -17.01
CA SER A 26 2.50 4.39 -16.62
C SER A 26 3.84 3.66 -16.66
N PHE A 27 3.87 2.38 -16.27
CA PHE A 27 5.13 1.65 -16.06
C PHE A 27 5.35 0.51 -17.06
N ASN A 28 4.37 0.21 -17.92
CA ASN A 28 4.39 -0.88 -18.91
C ASN A 28 4.90 -2.23 -18.35
N SER A 29 4.66 -2.47 -17.06
CA SER A 29 5.13 -3.62 -16.31
C SER A 29 4.17 -3.91 -15.16
N LYS A 30 4.26 -5.11 -14.59
CA LYS A 30 3.43 -5.47 -13.45
C LYS A 30 3.97 -4.78 -12.20
N VAL A 31 3.16 -3.89 -11.63
CA VAL A 31 3.47 -3.20 -10.37
C VAL A 31 2.88 -3.97 -9.20
N PHE A 32 3.70 -4.19 -8.19
CA PHE A 32 3.31 -4.78 -6.91
C PHE A 32 3.49 -3.76 -5.79
N LYS A 33 2.66 -3.87 -4.73
CA LYS A 33 2.79 -3.04 -3.54
C LYS A 33 3.80 -3.70 -2.60
N ALA A 34 4.88 -3.01 -2.29
CA ALA A 34 5.78 -3.39 -1.20
C ALA A 34 5.24 -2.89 0.15
N VAL A 35 5.36 -3.73 1.18
CA VAL A 35 4.90 -3.56 2.55
C VAL A 35 6.13 -3.43 3.46
N ILE A 36 6.68 -2.24 3.60
CA ILE A 36 7.99 -2.02 4.25
C ILE A 36 7.80 -1.44 5.65
N ASP A 37 8.55 -1.96 6.63
CA ASP A 37 8.73 -1.33 7.94
C ASP A 37 9.94 -0.40 7.86
N ALA A 38 9.70 0.91 8.00
CA ALA A 38 10.74 1.94 7.96
C ALA A 38 11.17 2.40 9.36
N GLY A 39 10.77 1.70 10.42
CA GLY A 39 11.08 2.06 11.80
C GLY A 39 10.30 3.27 12.31
N PHE A 40 9.27 3.70 11.57
CA PHE A 40 8.39 4.79 12.02
C PHE A 40 7.49 4.31 13.15
N THR A 41 7.22 5.22 14.08
CA THR A 41 6.23 5.02 15.13
C THR A 41 5.11 6.06 15.01
N CYS A 42 3.94 5.73 15.57
CA CYS A 42 2.80 6.63 15.59
C CYS A 42 2.87 7.51 16.85
N PRO A 43 2.76 8.85 16.73
CA PRO A 43 2.88 9.76 17.86
C PRO A 43 1.77 9.60 18.91
N ASN A 44 0.64 9.01 18.53
CA ASN A 44 -0.47 8.67 19.44
C ASN A 44 -0.28 7.31 20.13
N LYS A 45 0.67 6.49 19.67
CA LYS A 45 1.05 5.21 20.28
C LYS A 45 2.30 5.33 21.13
N ASP A 46 3.29 6.10 20.68
CA ASP A 46 4.55 6.30 21.39
C ASP A 46 4.45 7.29 22.56
N GLY A 47 3.32 7.99 22.73
CA GLY A 47 3.09 8.92 23.83
C GLY A 47 3.39 10.39 23.52
N THR A 48 4.02 10.72 22.39
CA THR A 48 4.50 12.09 22.11
C THR A 48 3.38 13.09 21.80
N LYS A 49 2.24 12.62 21.28
CA LYS A 49 1.04 13.45 21.00
C LYS A 49 -0.25 12.88 21.58
N GLY A 50 -0.22 11.66 22.10
CA GLY A 50 -1.35 10.98 22.71
C GLY A 50 -0.97 9.56 23.16
N THR A 51 -1.89 8.87 23.84
CA THR A 51 -1.68 7.50 24.31
C THR A 51 -2.79 6.57 23.81
N GLY A 52 -2.50 5.27 23.67
CA GLY A 52 -3.48 4.26 23.25
C GLY A 52 -3.73 4.13 21.74
N GLY A 53 -3.24 5.06 20.92
CA GLY A 53 -3.49 5.10 19.47
C GLY A 53 -4.85 5.70 19.10
N CYS A 54 -5.12 5.87 17.79
CA CYS A 54 -6.40 6.37 17.31
C CYS A 54 -7.55 5.38 17.58
N ILE A 55 -8.81 5.82 17.61
CA ILE A 55 -9.98 4.93 17.82
C ILE A 55 -10.11 3.81 16.77
N TYR A 56 -9.51 3.99 15.59
CA TYR A 56 -9.46 3.00 14.51
C TYR A 56 -8.11 2.25 14.46
N CYS A 57 -7.27 2.40 15.49
CA CYS A 57 -5.93 1.83 15.53
C CYS A 57 -5.99 0.33 15.85
N MET A 58 -6.05 -0.50 14.81
CA MET A 58 -5.88 -1.96 14.91
C MET A 58 -4.39 -2.33 15.08
N GLY A 59 -3.74 -1.87 16.14
CA GLY A 59 -2.30 -2.07 16.35
C GLY A 59 -1.38 -1.16 15.51
N GLY A 60 -1.94 -0.33 14.62
CA GLY A 60 -1.23 0.68 13.83
C GLY A 60 -1.22 0.36 12.33
N SER A 61 -0.70 1.29 11.51
CA SER A 61 -0.63 1.13 10.05
C SER A 61 0.31 0.00 9.60
N GLY A 62 1.21 -0.46 10.47
CA GLY A 62 2.13 -1.56 10.20
C GLY A 62 1.60 -2.95 10.58
N TYR A 63 0.32 -3.11 10.93
CA TYR A 63 -0.20 -4.42 11.38
C TYR A 63 -0.05 -5.54 10.34
N PHE A 64 -0.02 -5.22 9.05
CA PHE A 64 0.20 -6.17 7.95
C PHE A 64 1.66 -6.25 7.49
N THR A 65 2.58 -5.61 8.21
CA THR A 65 4.01 -5.54 7.90
C THR A 65 4.79 -6.36 8.92
N GLU A 66 5.73 -7.19 8.46
CA GLU A 66 6.70 -7.82 9.38
C GLU A 66 7.63 -6.77 9.97
N LYS A 67 7.87 -6.86 11.27
CA LYS A 67 8.76 -5.94 11.97
C LYS A 67 10.17 -6.04 11.39
N SER A 68 10.78 -4.90 11.06
CA SER A 68 12.20 -4.89 10.69
C SER A 68 13.07 -5.02 11.95
N ASP A 69 13.98 -5.97 11.93
CA ASP A 69 15.03 -6.19 12.94
C ASP A 69 16.43 -5.75 12.44
N GLY A 70 16.50 -5.22 11.22
CA GLY A 70 17.73 -4.78 10.55
C GLY A 70 17.53 -3.51 9.72
N GLU A 71 18.30 -3.36 8.64
CA GLU A 71 18.16 -2.20 7.76
C GLU A 71 16.89 -2.31 6.89
N ILE A 72 16.35 -1.16 6.48
CA ILE A 72 15.18 -1.09 5.57
C ILE A 72 15.41 -1.91 4.30
N TYR A 73 16.66 -1.96 3.82
CA TYR A 73 17.05 -2.71 2.64
C TYR A 73 16.76 -4.22 2.75
N ASP A 74 16.86 -4.79 3.95
CA ASP A 74 16.56 -6.20 4.18
C ASP A 74 15.04 -6.47 4.06
N SER A 75 14.21 -5.53 4.51
CA SER A 75 12.75 -5.61 4.33
C SER A 75 12.35 -5.54 2.85
N VAL A 76 13.05 -4.72 2.06
CA VAL A 76 12.85 -4.63 0.60
C VAL A 76 13.22 -5.95 -0.08
N LYS A 77 14.40 -6.51 0.23
CA LYS A 77 14.86 -7.78 -0.36
C LYS A 77 13.92 -8.96 -0.11
N ARG A 78 13.25 -9.01 1.04
CA ARG A 78 12.29 -10.10 1.35
C ARG A 78 11.04 -10.10 0.47
N GLN A 79 10.79 -9.03 -0.28
CA GLN A 79 9.57 -8.84 -1.08
C GLN A 79 9.79 -8.90 -2.58
N LEU A 80 11.05 -9.10 -2.99
CA LEU A 80 11.46 -9.32 -4.36
C LEU A 80 11.68 -10.81 -4.59
#